data_AF-A0A6S6T1D2-F1
#
_entry.id   AF-A0A6S6T1D2-F1
#
_cell.length_a   1.000
_cell.length_b   1.000
_cell.length_c   1.000
_cell.angle_alpha   90.00
_cell.angle_beta   90.00
_cell.angle_gamma   90.00
#
_symmetry.space_group_name_H-M   'P 1'
#
loop_
_entity.id
_entity.type
_entity.pdbx_description
1 polymer ?
#
loop_
_entity_poly.entity_id
_entity_poly.type
_entity_poly.pdbx_seq_one_letter_code
_entity_poly.pdbx_strand_id
1 'polypeptide(L)' 'MYRNEPTLEQLDDYNNNESTEKRLTIWIVILSGLLIGAIYGIIASNSTVSDLLIEEDKTGIVKF' A
#
# COMPACT_ATOMS: atom_id res chain seq x y z
N MET A 1 46.59 -24.40 7.76
CA MET A 1 45.79 -23.19 7.48
C MET A 1 44.35 -23.63 7.19
N TYR A 2 43.41 -23.14 7.99
CA TYR A 2 41.99 -23.48 7.93
C TYR A 2 41.42 -22.96 6.60
N ARG A 3 41.03 -23.85 5.68
CA ARG A 3 40.45 -23.54 4.36
C ARG A 3 38.93 -23.28 4.46
N ASN A 4 38.51 -22.55 5.49
CA ASN A 4 37.09 -22.38 5.82
C ASN A 4 36.61 -20.94 5.64
N GLU A 5 37.36 -20.09 4.94
CA GLU A 5 36.85 -18.77 4.58
C GLU A 5 35.96 -18.90 3.34
N PRO A 6 34.68 -18.51 3.43
CA PRO A 6 33.80 -18.49 2.28
C PRO A 6 34.31 -17.49 1.24
N THR A 7 34.36 -17.88 -0.02
CA THR A 7 34.71 -16.98 -1.12
C THR A 7 33.57 -15.99 -1.37
N LEU A 8 33.87 -14.89 -2.07
CA LEU A 8 32.87 -13.86 -2.37
C LEU A 8 31.63 -14.44 -3.08
N GLU A 9 31.80 -15.41 -3.98
CA GLU A 9 30.68 -16.08 -4.66
C GLU A 9 29.83 -16.98 -3.75
N GLN A 10 30.33 -17.36 -2.58
CA GLN A 10 29.59 -18.18 -1.61
C GLN A 10 28.72 -17.34 -0.67
N LEU A 11 28.80 -16.02 -0.76
CA LEU A 11 27.92 -15.10 -0.03
C LEU A 11 26.55 -15.04 -0.73
N ASP A 12 25.51 -15.30 0.04
CA ASP A 12 24.12 -15.40 -0.42
C ASP A 12 23.57 -14.09 -1.03
N ASP A 13 24.18 -12.96 -0.66
CA ASP A 13 23.81 -11.61 -1.13
C ASP A 13 24.79 -11.03 -2.18
N TYR A 14 25.82 -11.78 -2.57
CA TYR A 14 26.80 -11.33 -3.56
C TYR A 14 26.33 -11.64 -4.99
N ASN A 15 26.50 -10.70 -5.91
CA ASN A 15 26.18 -10.86 -7.34
C ASN A 15 24.75 -11.36 -7.66
N ASN A 16 23.72 -10.82 -6.99
CA ASN A 16 22.32 -11.21 -7.22
C ASN A 16 22.04 -12.72 -7.03
N ASN A 17 22.91 -13.43 -6.29
CA ASN A 17 22.77 -14.86 -5.97
C ASN A 17 21.65 -15.15 -4.95
N GLU A 18 20.86 -14.14 -4.61
CA GLU A 18 19.72 -14.28 -3.73
C GLU A 18 18.71 -15.29 -4.30
N SER A 19 18.31 -16.24 -3.45
CA SER A 19 17.33 -17.26 -3.82
C SER A 19 16.05 -16.64 -4.38
N THR A 20 15.50 -17.25 -5.43
CA THR A 20 14.22 -16.89 -6.06
C THR A 20 13.10 -16.78 -5.02
N GLU A 21 13.16 -17.55 -3.93
CA GLU A 21 12.19 -17.48 -2.83
C GLU A 21 12.23 -16.15 -2.09
N LYS A 22 13.42 -15.56 -1.88
CA LYS A 22 13.55 -14.23 -1.26
C LYS A 22 12.93 -13.15 -2.14
N ARG A 23 13.20 -13.20 -3.46
CA ARG A 23 12.60 -12.28 -4.44
C ARG A 23 11.08 -12.42 -4.47
N LEU A 24 10.57 -13.65 -4.49
CA LEU A 24 9.13 -13.92 -4.48
C LEU A 24 8.48 -13.39 -3.20
N THR A 25 9.13 -13.55 -2.05
CA THR A 25 8.64 -13.03 -0.76
C THR A 25 8.52 -11.51 -0.80
N ILE A 26 9.52 -10.81 -1.33
CA ILE A 26 9.48 -9.34 -1.50
C ILE A 26 8.30 -8.94 -2.39
N TRP A 27 8.10 -9.63 -3.51
CA TRP A 27 6.97 -9.39 -4.40
C TRP A 27 5.63 -9.61 -3.71
N ILE A 28 5.48 -10.66 -2.91
CA ILE A 28 4.26 -10.95 -2.14
C ILE A 28 3.99 -9.83 -1.12
N VAL A 29 5.02 -9.35 -0.42
CA VAL A 29 4.88 -8.23 0.54
C VAL A 29 4.41 -6.96 -0.18
N ILE A 30 5.03 -6.61 -1.30
CA ILE A 30 4.62 -5.46 -2.11
C ILE A 30 3.18 -5.62 -2.61
N LEU A 31 2.84 -6.79 -3.16
CA LEU A 31 1.49 -7.06 -3.68
C LEU A 31 0.43 -6.97 -2.58
N SER A 32 0.72 -7.49 -1.39
CA SER A 32 -0.22 -7.46 -0.26
C SER A 32 -0.46 -6.04 0.26
N GLY A 33 0.60 -5.22 0.36
CA GLY A 33 0.46 -3.81 0.69
C GLY A 33 -0.36 -3.03 -0.35
N LEU A 34 -0.11 -3.30 -1.64
CA LEU A 34 -0.86 -2.68 -2.73
C LEU A 34 -2.34 -3.08 -2.70
N LEU A 35 -2.64 -4.36 -2.44
CA LEU A 35 -4.02 -4.86 -2.32
C LEU A 35 -4.78 -4.17 -1.18
N ILE A 36 -4.17 -4.07 0.00
CA ILE A 36 -4.79 -3.40 1.15
C ILE A 36 -5.01 -1.92 0.85
N GLY A 37 -4.01 -1.24 0.26
CA GLY A 37 -4.13 0.15 -0.14
C GLY A 37 -5.21 0.39 -1.19
N ALA A 38 -5.34 -0.51 -2.17
CA ALA A 38 -6.39 -0.46 -3.18
C ALA A 38 -7.78 -0.66 -2.58
N ILE A 39 -7.95 -1.64 -1.67
CA ILE A 39 -9.21 -1.87 -0.94
C ILE A 39 -9.59 -0.62 -0.13
N TYR A 40 -8.65 -0.07 0.63
CA TYR A 40 -8.88 1.15 1.41
C TYR A 40 -9.22 2.35 0.52
N GLY A 41 -8.53 2.49 -0.62
CA GLY A 41 -8.78 3.54 -1.60
C GLY A 41 -10.18 3.46 -2.19
N ILE A 42 -10.66 2.25 -2.54
CA ILE A 42 -12.02 2.03 -3.04
C ILE A 42 -13.05 2.40 -1.96
N ILE A 43 -12.85 1.96 -0.72
CA ILE A 43 -13.79 2.27 0.37
C ILE A 43 -13.82 3.78 0.63
N ALA A 44 -12.66 4.44 0.68
CA ALA A 44 -12.55 5.88 0.91
C ALA A 44 -13.10 6.72 -0.26
N SER A 45 -12.95 6.26 -1.51
CA SER A 45 -13.51 6.96 -2.67
C SER A 45 -15.02 6.83 -2.76
N ASN A 46 -15.59 5.70 -2.30
CA ASN A 46 -17.03 5.47 -2.28
C ASN A 46 -17.69 6.00 -0.99
N SER A 47 -16.92 6.39 0.03
CA SER A 47 -17.45 7.04 1.23
C SER A 47 -17.72 8.53 1.03
N THR A 48 -17.95 8.98 -0.20
CA THR A 48 -18.56 10.29 -0.46
C THR A 48 -19.95 10.29 0.16
N VAL A 49 -20.04 10.81 1.39
CA VAL A 49 -21.31 11.30 1.91
C VAL A 49 -21.78 12.41 0.97
N SER A 50 -23.03 12.36 0.51
CA SER A 50 -23.62 13.45 -0.24
C SER A 50 -23.59 14.71 0.62
N ASP A 51 -22.64 15.60 0.36
CA ASP A 51 -22.61 16.96 0.93
C ASP A 51 -23.61 17.86 0.18
N LEU A 52 -24.75 17.29 -0.17
CA LEU A 52 -25.88 18.00 -0.74
C LEU A 52 -26.67 18.53 0.46
N LEU A 53 -26.11 19.58 1.08
CA LEU A 53 -26.93 20.50 1.85
C LEU A 53 -27.92 21.09 0.85
N ILE A 54 -29.12 20.52 0.80
CA ILE A 54 -30.29 21.23 0.31
C ILE A 54 -30.47 22.38 1.31
N GLU A 55 -29.72 23.47 1.11
CA GLU A 55 -30.10 24.77 1.62
C GLU A 55 -31.37 25.15 0.85
N GLU A 56 -32.50 24.60 1.29
CA GLU A 56 -33.78 25.24 1.01
C GLU A 56 -33.76 26.52 1.84
N ASP A 57 -33.39 27.61 1.16
CA ASP A 57 -33.34 28.98 1.63
C ASP A 57 -34.41 29.27 2.69
N LYS A 58 -34.02 29.22 3.98
CA LYS A 58 -34.79 29.88 5.05
C LYS A 58 -34.53 31.39 5.03
N THR A 59 -34.63 32.00 3.85
CA THR A 59 -34.68 33.46 3.73
C THR A 59 -36.13 33.89 3.62
N GLY A 60 -36.70 34.34 4.73
CA GLY A 60 -38.06 34.87 4.75
C GLY A 60 -38.51 35.24 6.14
N ILE A 61 -37.93 36.29 6.70
CA ILE A 61 -38.48 36.98 7.88
C ILE A 61 -39.94 37.32 7.55
N VAL A 62 -40.91 36.68 8.20
CA VAL A 62 -42.32 37.07 8.12
C VAL A 62 -42.46 38.36 8.92
N LYS A 63 -42.56 39.48 8.21
CA LYS A 63 -42.89 40.79 8.78
C LYS A 63 -44.40 40.80 9.09
N PHE A 64 -44.72 41.23 10.32
CA PHE A 64 -46.02 41.40 10.97
C PHE A 64 -47.25 41.50 10.08
#